data_AF-A0A7Y2FPY7-F1
#
_entry.id   AF-A0A7Y2FPY7-F1
#
_cell.length_a   1.000
_cell.length_b   1.000
_cell.length_c   1.000
_cell.angle_alpha   90.00
_cell.angle_beta   90.00
_cell.angle_gamma   90.00
#
_symmetry.space_group_name_H-M   'P 1'
#
loop_
_entity.id
_entity.type
_entity.pdbx_description
1 polymer ?
#
loop_
_entity_poly.entity_id
_entity_poly.type
_entity_poly.pdbx_seq_one_letter_code
_entity_poly.pdbx_strand_id
1 'polypeptide(L)'
;CLTIDPARRLANSLGLDEMTTSEQDVPSTLFERNGLQCNGSLSAMMLDTKRTFDDLVARHASSDEARDRILNNQIYKYVASSLAGTQEYMAMEKLHEVRKDPTWDLVVLDTPPTASALDFLTAPERLIDAIDSPAMRWFLQVFEGAGKEAFGLVGRGATVLLRGIGKITGIEFLEQVAEFVSGINDLFGGFKERAEQVSDALRSPEVAFVLVTSPNPLAIEEARFFSDKLQEAGMKREAIIINQVHTLIPEPSISCEAQVAELNMVLPESLDAANIQPRLSEALKLERRWAVADRTEAERLNEQVGSETHIVEVPAFDEDVHDLAALARVASYLTMAN
;
A
#
# COMPACT_ATOMS: atom_id res chain seq x y z
N CYS A 1 -1.36 -12.98 1.39
CA CYS A 1 -0.80 -11.67 1.00
C CYS A 1 -1.90 -10.86 0.31
N LEU A 2 -2.25 -9.71 0.88
CA LEU A 2 -3.17 -8.74 0.29
C LEU A 2 -2.35 -7.54 -0.16
N THR A 3 -2.30 -7.28 -1.45
CA THR A 3 -1.53 -6.16 -2.02
C THR A 3 -2.47 -5.14 -2.64
N ILE A 4 -2.20 -3.86 -2.38
CA ILE A 4 -3.04 -2.76 -2.88
C ILE A 4 -2.54 -2.27 -4.25
N ASP A 5 -1.23 -2.30 -4.49
CA ASP A 5 -0.62 -1.93 -5.76
C ASP A 5 0.59 -2.83 -6.07
N PRO A 6 0.35 -4.09 -6.48
CA PRO A 6 1.45 -5.00 -6.74
C PRO A 6 2.24 -4.53 -7.95
N ALA A 7 3.56 -4.49 -7.78
CA ALA A 7 4.43 -4.52 -8.95
C ALA A 7 4.07 -5.75 -9.80
N ARG A 8 3.86 -5.58 -11.11
CA ARG A 8 3.63 -6.69 -12.06
C ARG A 8 4.64 -7.83 -11.90
N ARG A 9 5.84 -7.50 -11.44
CA ARG A 9 6.93 -8.42 -11.15
C ARG A 9 6.63 -9.36 -9.97
N LEU A 10 5.93 -8.89 -8.94
CA LEU A 10 5.55 -9.73 -7.79
C LEU A 10 4.63 -10.88 -8.23
N ALA A 11 3.66 -10.61 -9.12
CA ALA A 11 2.81 -11.65 -9.71
C ALA A 11 3.66 -12.76 -10.36
N ASN A 12 4.59 -12.35 -11.22
CA ASN A 12 5.51 -13.26 -11.91
C ASN A 12 6.38 -14.05 -10.92
N SER A 13 6.90 -13.41 -9.87
CA SER A 13 7.70 -14.08 -8.85
C SER A 13 6.93 -15.16 -8.10
N LEU A 14 5.62 -14.97 -7.94
CA LEU A 14 4.69 -15.93 -7.35
C LEU A 14 4.16 -16.96 -8.36
N GLY A 15 4.65 -16.94 -9.61
CA GLY A 15 4.19 -17.84 -10.67
C GLY A 15 2.76 -17.60 -11.12
N LEU A 16 2.25 -16.38 -10.92
CA LEU A 16 0.92 -15.92 -11.34
C LEU A 16 1.06 -15.07 -12.59
N ASP A 17 0.22 -15.31 -13.60
CA ASP A 17 0.19 -14.51 -14.84
C ASP A 17 -0.18 -13.04 -14.55
N GLU A 18 -1.11 -12.86 -13.62
CA GLU A 18 -1.52 -11.57 -13.07
C GLU A 18 -2.08 -11.75 -11.66
N MET A 19 -1.94 -10.71 -10.84
CA MET A 19 -2.61 -10.64 -9.55
C MET A 19 -4.07 -10.29 -9.77
N THR A 20 -4.97 -11.16 -9.36
CA THR A 20 -6.40 -10.95 -9.46
C THR A 20 -7.01 -10.57 -8.12
N THR A 21 -8.30 -10.23 -8.17
CA THR A 21 -9.11 -9.80 -7.02
C THR A 21 -9.61 -10.95 -6.18
N SER A 22 -9.63 -12.14 -6.79
CA SER A 22 -9.93 -13.39 -6.11
C SER A 22 -8.63 -13.98 -5.58
N GLU A 23 -8.75 -14.73 -4.49
CA GLU A 23 -7.63 -15.41 -3.88
C GLU A 23 -7.01 -16.39 -4.87
N GLN A 24 -5.70 -16.28 -5.06
CA GLN A 24 -4.92 -17.18 -5.91
C GLN A 24 -3.88 -17.89 -5.05
N ASP A 25 -3.97 -19.21 -5.01
CA ASP A 25 -2.97 -20.04 -4.35
C ASP A 25 -1.67 -20.04 -5.16
N VAL A 26 -0.57 -19.76 -4.47
CA VAL A 26 0.77 -19.91 -5.04
C VAL A 26 1.10 -21.40 -5.06
N PRO A 27 1.32 -22.01 -6.23
CA PRO A 27 1.49 -23.46 -6.33
C PRO A 27 2.64 -23.96 -5.48
N SER A 28 2.41 -24.97 -4.61
CA SER A 28 3.46 -25.57 -3.78
C SER A 28 4.64 -26.11 -4.60
N THR A 29 4.37 -26.62 -5.81
CA THR A 29 5.39 -27.07 -6.76
C THR A 29 6.38 -25.97 -7.17
N LEU A 30 5.99 -24.69 -7.10
CA LEU A 30 6.89 -23.56 -7.38
C LEU A 30 7.98 -23.46 -6.32
N PHE A 31 7.64 -23.71 -5.05
CA PHE A 31 8.61 -23.75 -3.94
C PHE A 31 9.60 -24.91 -4.15
N GLU A 32 9.10 -26.11 -4.45
CA GLU A 32 9.93 -27.29 -4.68
C GLU A 32 10.94 -27.09 -5.83
N ARG A 33 10.49 -26.50 -6.95
CA ARG A 33 11.35 -26.19 -8.11
C ARG A 33 12.49 -25.22 -7.78
N ASN A 34 12.28 -24.36 -6.79
CA ASN A 34 13.28 -23.42 -6.29
C ASN A 34 14.05 -23.96 -5.07
N GLY A 35 13.91 -25.26 -4.75
CA GLY A 35 14.61 -25.89 -3.63
C GLY A 35 14.12 -25.47 -2.24
N LEU A 36 12.91 -24.90 -2.16
CA LEU A 36 12.32 -24.42 -0.92
C LEU A 36 11.33 -25.44 -0.36
N GLN A 37 11.38 -25.67 0.96
CA GLN A 37 10.38 -26.45 1.67
C GLN A 37 9.25 -25.54 2.15
N CYS A 38 8.03 -25.75 1.65
CA CYS A 38 6.84 -25.05 2.10
C CYS A 38 6.01 -25.96 3.01
N ASN A 39 5.94 -25.64 4.30
CA ASN A 39 5.16 -26.40 5.29
C ASN A 39 3.73 -25.84 5.49
N GLY A 40 3.40 -24.75 4.81
CA GLY A 40 2.09 -24.09 4.85
C GLY A 40 1.58 -23.80 3.46
N SER A 41 0.76 -22.77 3.34
CA SER A 41 0.23 -22.26 2.07
C SER A 41 0.48 -20.77 1.95
N LEU A 42 0.72 -20.31 0.72
CA LEU A 42 0.77 -18.90 0.40
C LEU A 42 -0.30 -18.62 -0.63
N SER A 43 -1.19 -17.69 -0.33
CA SER A 43 -2.17 -17.18 -1.28
C SER A 43 -1.98 -15.69 -1.42
N ALA A 44 -2.21 -15.17 -2.62
CA ALA A 44 -2.05 -13.78 -2.96
C ALA A 44 -3.32 -13.25 -3.64
N MET A 45 -3.67 -12.01 -3.34
CA MET A 45 -4.74 -11.28 -4.03
C MET A 45 -4.41 -9.80 -4.09
N MET A 46 -4.88 -9.14 -5.14
CA MET A 46 -4.83 -7.69 -5.29
C MET A 46 -6.18 -7.08 -4.93
N LEU A 47 -6.15 -5.96 -4.22
CA LEU A 47 -7.37 -5.20 -3.97
C LEU A 47 -7.90 -4.60 -5.28
N ASP A 48 -9.17 -4.86 -5.59
CA ASP A 48 -9.92 -4.09 -6.58
C ASP A 48 -10.95 -3.25 -5.87
N THR A 49 -10.69 -1.94 -5.87
CA THR A 49 -11.48 -0.96 -5.14
C THR A 49 -12.89 -0.87 -5.69
N LYS A 50 -13.05 -0.94 -7.01
CA LYS A 50 -14.37 -0.87 -7.64
C LYS A 50 -15.19 -2.11 -7.30
N ARG A 51 -14.60 -3.30 -7.46
CA ARG A 51 -15.29 -4.56 -7.15
C ARG A 51 -15.63 -4.66 -5.66
N THR A 52 -14.70 -4.27 -4.78
CA THR A 52 -14.96 -4.25 -3.33
C THR A 52 -16.12 -3.32 -3.00
N PHE A 53 -16.24 -2.17 -3.67
CA PHE A 53 -17.35 -1.25 -3.48
C PHE A 53 -18.66 -1.82 -4.04
N ASP A 54 -18.63 -2.42 -5.24
CA ASP A 54 -19.79 -3.09 -5.84
C ASP A 54 -20.33 -4.22 -4.93
N ASP A 55 -19.44 -5.05 -4.39
CA ASP A 55 -19.78 -6.15 -3.47
C ASP A 55 -20.29 -5.62 -2.13
N LEU A 56 -19.82 -4.46 -1.67
CA LEU A 56 -20.30 -3.81 -0.46
C LEU A 56 -21.72 -3.28 -0.64
N VAL A 57 -22.01 -2.62 -1.77
CA VAL A 57 -23.36 -2.18 -2.16
C VAL A 57 -24.28 -3.38 -2.28
N ALA A 58 -23.84 -4.45 -2.96
CA ALA A 58 -24.65 -5.65 -3.14
C ALA A 58 -25.02 -6.34 -1.82
N ARG A 59 -24.11 -6.34 -0.83
CA ARG A 59 -24.33 -6.97 0.48
C ARG A 59 -25.20 -6.15 1.43
N HIS A 60 -25.17 -4.83 1.34
CA HIS A 60 -25.74 -3.95 2.38
C HIS A 60 -26.84 -3.02 1.88
N ALA A 61 -27.13 -2.99 0.58
CA ALA A 61 -28.25 -2.21 0.06
C ALA A 61 -29.58 -2.65 0.71
N SER A 62 -30.44 -1.68 0.98
CA SER A 62 -31.73 -1.92 1.66
C SER A 62 -32.73 -2.75 0.82
N SER A 63 -32.56 -2.79 -0.50
CA SER A 63 -33.28 -3.69 -1.41
C SER A 63 -32.50 -3.94 -2.71
N ASP A 64 -32.92 -4.93 -3.50
CA ASP A 64 -32.36 -5.19 -4.84
C ASP A 64 -32.53 -3.98 -5.77
N GLU A 65 -33.66 -3.27 -5.69
CA GLU A 65 -33.89 -2.05 -6.47
C GLU A 65 -32.97 -0.91 -6.05
N ALA A 66 -32.70 -0.76 -4.75
CA ALA A 66 -31.76 0.24 -4.25
C ALA A 66 -30.33 -0.08 -4.72
N ARG A 67 -29.92 -1.37 -4.64
CA ARG A 67 -28.65 -1.85 -5.17
C ARG A 67 -28.49 -1.48 -6.65
N ASP A 68 -29.45 -1.88 -7.48
CA ASP A 68 -29.38 -1.68 -8.92
C ASP A 68 -29.38 -0.19 -9.28
N ARG A 69 -30.08 0.64 -8.52
CA ARG A 69 -30.07 2.10 -8.68
C ARG A 69 -28.68 2.69 -8.40
N ILE A 70 -28.05 2.31 -7.29
CA ILE A 70 -26.71 2.77 -6.92
C ILE A 70 -25.68 2.31 -7.96
N LEU A 71 -25.65 1.02 -8.29
CA LEU A 71 -24.68 0.45 -9.25
C LEU A 71 -24.83 1.02 -10.66
N ASN A 72 -26.02 1.44 -11.06
CA ASN A 72 -26.26 2.06 -12.37
C ASN A 72 -25.99 3.57 -12.42
N ASN A 73 -25.93 4.24 -11.27
CA ASN A 73 -25.69 5.67 -11.16
C ASN A 73 -24.31 6.06 -11.73
N GLN A 74 -24.24 7.16 -12.48
CA GLN A 74 -22.99 7.59 -13.13
C GLN A 74 -21.99 8.16 -12.12
N ILE A 75 -22.46 8.91 -11.12
CA ILE A 75 -21.61 9.44 -10.04
C ILE A 75 -20.99 8.29 -9.27
N TYR A 76 -21.76 7.25 -8.96
CA TYR A 76 -21.24 6.02 -8.36
C TYR A 76 -20.06 5.44 -9.16
N LYS A 77 -20.24 5.22 -10.47
CA LYS A 77 -19.20 4.63 -11.33
C LYS A 77 -17.92 5.46 -11.36
N TYR A 78 -18.04 6.78 -11.38
CA TYR A 78 -16.88 7.67 -11.27
C TYR A 78 -16.24 7.58 -9.88
N VAL A 79 -17.00 7.79 -8.81
CA VAL A 79 -16.49 7.80 -7.43
C VAL A 79 -15.81 6.48 -7.05
N ALA A 80 -16.45 5.34 -7.36
CA ALA A 80 -15.95 3.99 -7.07
C ALA A 80 -14.59 3.69 -7.73
N SER A 81 -14.25 4.44 -8.79
CA SER A 81 -13.00 4.25 -9.55
C SER A 81 -11.96 5.34 -9.34
N SER A 82 -12.33 6.52 -8.83
CA SER A 82 -11.44 7.70 -8.92
C SER A 82 -11.46 8.66 -7.72
N LEU A 83 -12.27 8.44 -6.68
CA LEU A 83 -12.32 9.36 -5.54
C LEU A 83 -11.19 9.06 -4.55
N ALA A 84 -10.39 10.08 -4.23
CA ALA A 84 -9.37 10.03 -3.19
C ALA A 84 -9.99 9.58 -1.85
N GLY A 85 -9.35 8.64 -1.15
CA GLY A 85 -9.88 8.04 0.09
C GLY A 85 -10.72 6.78 -0.12
N THR A 86 -11.23 6.53 -1.33
CA THR A 86 -12.00 5.30 -1.61
C THR A 86 -11.10 4.07 -1.66
N GLN A 87 -9.88 4.21 -2.18
CA GLN A 87 -8.93 3.10 -2.24
C GLN A 87 -8.51 2.64 -0.85
N GLU A 88 -8.18 3.61 0.00
CA GLU A 88 -7.83 3.42 1.41
C GLU A 88 -8.97 2.76 2.19
N TYR A 89 -10.21 3.23 1.98
CA TYR A 89 -11.36 2.63 2.64
C TYR A 89 -11.66 1.20 2.15
N MET A 90 -11.60 0.94 0.84
CA MET A 90 -11.81 -0.40 0.29
C MET A 90 -10.76 -1.39 0.79
N ALA A 91 -9.53 -0.93 0.97
CA ALA A 91 -8.49 -1.74 1.58
C ALA A 91 -8.80 -2.08 3.04
N MET A 92 -9.32 -1.12 3.82
CA MET A 92 -9.76 -1.37 5.19
C MET A 92 -10.94 -2.34 5.27
N GLU A 93 -11.94 -2.21 4.40
CA GLU A 93 -13.05 -3.17 4.33
C GLU A 93 -12.58 -4.57 3.96
N LYS A 94 -11.67 -4.69 2.98
CA LYS A 94 -11.10 -5.99 2.63
C LYS A 94 -10.26 -6.57 3.77
N LEU A 95 -9.48 -5.74 4.46
CA LEU A 95 -8.74 -6.17 5.66
C LEU A 95 -9.69 -6.65 6.76
N HIS A 96 -10.81 -5.96 6.97
CA HIS A 96 -11.84 -6.35 7.92
C HIS A 96 -12.45 -7.72 7.59
N GLU A 97 -12.75 -7.96 6.31
CA GLU A 97 -13.27 -9.23 5.79
C GLU A 97 -12.27 -10.37 6.00
N VAL A 98 -11.03 -10.18 5.55
CA VAL A 98 -9.98 -11.23 5.59
C VAL A 98 -9.58 -11.56 7.03
N ARG A 99 -9.53 -10.57 7.93
CA ARG A 99 -9.23 -10.82 9.35
C ARG A 99 -10.31 -11.67 10.04
N LYS A 100 -11.56 -11.61 9.58
CA LYS A 100 -12.67 -12.41 10.12
C LYS A 100 -12.74 -13.81 9.53
N ASP A 101 -12.00 -14.07 8.46
CA ASP A 101 -11.97 -15.37 7.82
C ASP A 101 -11.01 -16.32 8.58
N PRO A 102 -11.53 -17.41 9.19
CA PRO A 102 -10.71 -18.35 9.96
C PRO A 102 -9.77 -19.20 9.09
N THR A 103 -9.84 -19.08 7.76
CA THR A 103 -8.94 -19.77 6.83
C THR A 103 -7.51 -19.25 6.92
N TRP A 104 -7.33 -17.99 7.36
CA TRP A 104 -6.03 -17.33 7.42
C TRP A 104 -5.55 -17.15 8.86
N ASP A 105 -4.32 -17.59 9.14
CA ASP A 105 -3.63 -17.35 10.42
C ASP A 105 -2.71 -16.13 10.38
N LEU A 106 -2.28 -15.71 9.19
CA LEU A 106 -1.44 -14.53 8.96
C LEU A 106 -1.85 -13.78 7.68
N VAL A 107 -2.10 -12.48 7.84
CA VAL A 107 -2.37 -11.56 6.73
C VAL A 107 -1.21 -10.57 6.61
N VAL A 108 -0.48 -10.65 5.50
CA VAL A 108 0.51 -9.63 5.10
C VAL A 108 -0.19 -8.63 4.19
N LEU A 109 -0.26 -7.36 4.62
CA LEU A 109 -0.84 -6.25 3.87
C LEU A 109 0.28 -5.41 3.25
N ASP A 110 0.29 -5.31 1.92
CA ASP A 110 1.18 -4.44 1.16
C ASP A 110 0.45 -3.14 0.79
N THR A 111 0.98 -2.02 1.29
CA THR A 111 0.35 -0.69 1.25
C THR A 111 0.86 0.16 0.09
N PRO A 112 0.04 1.07 -0.49
CA PRO A 112 0.47 1.97 -1.55
C PRO A 112 1.73 2.78 -1.16
N PRO A 113 2.55 3.20 -2.15
CA PRO A 113 3.85 3.84 -1.93
C PRO A 113 3.81 5.29 -1.42
N THR A 114 2.71 5.76 -0.83
CA THR A 114 2.54 7.18 -0.49
C THR A 114 2.84 7.46 0.98
N ALA A 115 3.48 8.61 1.26
CA ALA A 115 3.79 9.19 2.59
C ALA A 115 2.57 9.38 3.53
N SER A 116 1.39 8.92 3.10
CA SER A 116 0.15 9.01 3.82
C SER A 116 -0.48 7.64 4.08
N ALA A 117 0.33 6.64 4.40
CA ALA A 117 -0.17 5.41 5.03
C ALA A 117 -0.84 5.66 6.41
N LEU A 118 -0.86 6.91 6.92
CA LEU A 118 -1.79 7.35 7.97
C LEU A 118 -3.08 8.00 7.43
N ASP A 119 -3.07 8.63 6.25
CA ASP A 119 -4.33 8.91 5.55
C ASP A 119 -5.03 7.59 5.20
N PHE A 120 -4.32 6.48 4.99
CA PHE A 120 -4.95 5.15 4.93
C PHE A 120 -5.90 4.89 6.11
N LEU A 121 -5.53 5.37 7.31
CA LEU A 121 -6.27 5.18 8.55
C LEU A 121 -7.32 6.26 8.80
N THR A 122 -7.12 7.47 8.28
CA THR A 122 -7.97 8.64 8.58
C THR A 122 -8.83 9.11 7.40
N ALA A 123 -8.53 8.68 6.17
CA ALA A 123 -9.31 8.98 4.97
C ALA A 123 -10.75 8.45 5.03
N PRO A 124 -11.03 7.26 5.62
CA PRO A 124 -12.41 6.80 5.79
C PRO A 124 -13.26 7.78 6.60
N GLU A 125 -12.72 8.30 7.71
CA GLU A 125 -13.41 9.28 8.54
C GLU A 125 -13.70 10.56 7.75
N ARG A 126 -12.72 11.06 6.99
CA ARG A 126 -12.89 12.26 6.15
C ARG A 126 -13.97 12.07 5.07
N LEU A 127 -14.06 10.89 4.47
CA LEU A 127 -15.09 10.56 3.48
C LEU A 127 -16.48 10.57 4.13
N ILE A 128 -16.61 9.94 5.30
CA ILE A 128 -17.86 9.90 6.07
C ILE A 128 -18.27 11.32 6.49
N ASP A 129 -17.34 12.10 7.04
CA ASP A 129 -17.59 13.48 7.49
C ASP A 129 -18.03 14.42 6.36
N ALA A 130 -17.45 14.26 5.16
CA ALA A 130 -17.84 15.04 3.99
C ALA A 130 -19.31 14.77 3.60
N ILE A 131 -19.73 13.51 3.70
CA ILE A 131 -21.07 13.05 3.31
C ILE A 131 -22.12 13.38 4.40
N ASP A 132 -21.78 13.28 5.68
CA ASP A 132 -22.65 13.71 6.80
C ASP A 132 -22.58 15.23 7.08
N SER A 133 -21.89 15.98 6.21
CA SER A 133 -21.76 17.42 6.38
C SER A 133 -23.13 18.12 6.35
N PRO A 134 -23.34 19.20 7.13
CA PRO A 134 -24.58 19.96 7.13
C PRO A 134 -24.99 20.46 5.73
N ALA A 135 -24.01 20.76 4.88
CA ALA A 135 -24.22 21.17 3.50
C ALA A 135 -24.80 20.03 2.65
N MET A 136 -24.27 18.80 2.79
CA MET A 136 -24.77 17.63 2.09
C MET A 136 -26.17 17.24 2.56
N ARG A 137 -26.41 17.23 3.87
CA ARG A 137 -27.76 16.99 4.43
C ARG A 137 -28.78 18.00 3.91
N TRP A 138 -28.42 19.29 3.87
CA TRP A 138 -29.27 20.32 3.29
C TRP A 138 -29.53 20.07 1.79
N PHE A 139 -28.50 19.69 1.03
CA PHE A 139 -28.62 19.36 -0.39
C PHE A 139 -29.60 18.21 -0.64
N LEU A 140 -29.45 17.09 0.09
CA LEU A 140 -30.36 15.94 0.02
C LEU A 140 -31.80 16.33 0.32
N GLN A 141 -32.04 17.09 1.40
CA GLN A 141 -33.39 17.51 1.79
C GLN A 141 -34.11 18.30 0.68
N VAL A 142 -33.38 19.07 -0.12
CA VAL A 142 -33.94 19.83 -1.24
C VAL A 142 -34.35 18.92 -2.40
N PHE A 143 -33.61 17.83 -2.66
CA PHE A 143 -33.85 16.92 -3.78
C PHE A 143 -34.76 15.72 -3.44
N GLU A 144 -34.68 15.15 -2.24
CA GLU A 144 -35.52 14.02 -1.80
C GLU A 144 -36.96 14.41 -1.50
N GLY A 145 -37.24 15.71 -1.34
CA GLY A 145 -38.60 16.19 -1.18
C GLY A 145 -39.20 15.82 0.18
N ALA A 146 -38.59 16.31 1.26
CA ALA A 146 -39.28 16.48 2.53
C ALA A 146 -40.42 17.51 2.37
N GLY A 147 -41.52 17.06 1.77
CA GLY A 147 -42.83 17.70 1.76
C GLY A 147 -42.96 18.96 0.92
N LYS A 148 -44.04 19.00 0.13
CA LYS A 148 -44.64 20.24 -0.41
C LYS A 148 -44.95 21.30 0.67
N GLU A 149 -44.70 21.01 1.95
CA GLU A 149 -44.89 21.89 3.11
C GLU A 149 -43.58 22.60 3.60
N ALA A 150 -42.38 22.11 3.28
CA ALA A 150 -41.12 22.80 3.66
C ALA A 150 -40.84 24.07 2.81
N PHE A 151 -41.63 24.29 1.76
CA PHE A 151 -41.55 25.46 0.88
C PHE A 151 -41.98 26.79 1.54
N GLY A 152 -42.52 26.76 2.76
CA GLY A 152 -43.14 27.92 3.41
C GLY A 152 -42.17 29.04 3.84
N LEU A 153 -40.94 28.72 4.27
CA LEU A 153 -40.02 29.72 4.85
C LEU A 153 -38.55 29.64 4.41
N VAL A 154 -38.06 28.48 3.94
CA VAL A 154 -36.64 28.30 3.54
C VAL A 154 -36.45 28.26 2.01
N GLY A 155 -37.53 28.05 1.24
CA GLY A 155 -37.44 27.63 -0.18
C GLY A 155 -37.09 28.70 -1.22
N ARG A 156 -37.31 30.00 -0.99
CA ARG A 156 -37.14 31.01 -2.06
C ARG A 156 -35.68 31.34 -2.41
N GLY A 157 -34.76 31.35 -1.44
CA GLY A 157 -33.33 31.64 -1.67
C GLY A 157 -32.54 30.43 -2.17
N ALA A 158 -32.79 29.25 -1.58
CA ALA A 158 -32.19 27.97 -1.94
C ALA A 158 -32.42 27.60 -3.42
N THR A 159 -33.66 27.78 -3.89
CA THR A 159 -34.05 27.47 -5.27
C THR A 159 -33.34 28.36 -6.30
N VAL A 160 -33.01 29.62 -5.95
CA VAL A 160 -32.29 30.54 -6.85
C VAL A 160 -30.82 30.17 -6.97
N LEU A 161 -30.17 29.81 -5.85
CA LEU A 161 -28.79 29.33 -5.85
C LEU A 161 -28.64 28.02 -6.62
N LEU A 162 -29.51 27.04 -6.38
CA LEU A 162 -29.50 25.76 -7.09
C LEU A 162 -29.81 25.92 -8.58
N ARG A 163 -30.69 26.85 -8.99
CA ARG A 163 -30.88 27.18 -10.41
C ARG A 163 -29.64 27.82 -11.04
N GLY A 164 -28.86 28.57 -10.27
CA GLY A 164 -27.56 29.11 -10.70
C GLY A 164 -26.53 28.00 -10.93
N ILE A 165 -26.40 27.08 -9.97
CA ILE A 165 -25.49 25.92 -10.07
C ILE A 165 -25.94 24.96 -11.18
N GLY A 166 -27.24 24.65 -11.25
CA GLY A 166 -27.83 23.78 -12.26
C GLY A 166 -27.78 24.36 -13.68
N LYS A 167 -27.66 25.68 -13.85
CA LYS A 167 -27.36 26.28 -15.16
C LYS A 167 -25.93 26.02 -15.63
N ILE A 168 -25.00 25.80 -14.70
CA ILE A 168 -23.58 25.56 -14.99
C ILE A 168 -23.31 24.05 -15.11
N THR A 169 -23.91 23.25 -14.23
CA THR A 169 -23.61 21.81 -14.06
C THR A 169 -24.70 20.88 -14.61
N GLY A 170 -25.93 21.37 -14.82
CA GLY A 170 -27.09 20.57 -15.22
C GLY A 170 -27.89 20.06 -14.02
N ILE A 171 -29.23 20.11 -14.11
CA ILE A 171 -30.13 19.59 -13.06
C ILE A 171 -29.99 18.06 -12.95
N GLU A 172 -29.88 17.36 -14.07
CA GLU A 172 -29.68 15.91 -14.12
C GLU A 172 -28.43 15.46 -13.36
N PHE A 173 -27.34 16.22 -13.41
CA PHE A 173 -26.13 15.93 -12.64
C PHE A 173 -26.38 16.03 -11.13
N LEU A 174 -27.09 17.08 -10.69
CA LEU A 174 -27.41 17.26 -9.28
C LEU A 174 -28.37 16.16 -8.77
N GLU A 175 -29.33 15.74 -9.59
CA GLU A 175 -30.20 14.60 -9.29
C GLU A 175 -29.39 13.31 -9.13
N GLN A 176 -28.42 13.04 -10.00
CA GLN A 176 -27.54 11.88 -9.88
C GLN A 176 -26.69 11.90 -8.59
N VAL A 177 -26.21 13.08 -8.16
CA VAL A 177 -25.47 13.22 -6.90
C VAL A 177 -26.40 12.96 -5.71
N ALA A 178 -27.61 13.51 -5.72
CA ALA A 178 -28.58 13.31 -4.64
C ALA A 178 -28.98 11.84 -4.53
N GLU A 179 -29.27 11.18 -5.67
CA GLU A 179 -29.61 9.76 -5.72
C GLU A 179 -28.46 8.87 -5.22
N PHE A 180 -27.22 9.19 -5.59
CA PHE A 180 -26.02 8.49 -5.12
C PHE A 180 -25.87 8.61 -3.59
N VAL A 181 -25.88 9.83 -3.07
CA VAL A 181 -25.65 10.06 -1.63
C VAL A 181 -26.79 9.46 -0.81
N SER A 182 -28.05 9.59 -1.26
CA SER A 182 -29.22 8.95 -0.66
C SER A 182 -29.06 7.43 -0.59
N GLY A 183 -28.70 6.80 -1.71
CA GLY A 183 -28.55 5.35 -1.79
C GLY A 183 -27.45 4.78 -0.91
N ILE A 184 -26.37 5.53 -0.66
CA ILE A 184 -25.25 5.05 0.17
C ILE A 184 -25.40 5.45 1.65
N ASN A 185 -26.34 6.34 2.01
CA ASN A 185 -26.51 6.76 3.41
C ASN A 185 -26.81 5.58 4.37
N ASP A 186 -27.58 4.59 3.92
CA ASP A 186 -27.84 3.35 4.66
C ASP A 186 -26.59 2.45 4.77
N LEU A 187 -25.70 2.51 3.77
CA LEU A 187 -24.44 1.79 3.76
C LEU A 187 -23.45 2.42 4.75
N PHE A 188 -23.36 3.75 4.78
CA PHE A 188 -22.39 4.53 5.56
C PHE A 188 -22.56 4.43 7.09
N GLY A 189 -23.77 4.20 7.59
CA GLY A 189 -23.99 3.97 9.03
C GLY A 189 -23.13 2.81 9.57
N GLY A 190 -22.97 1.74 8.79
CA GLY A 190 -22.07 0.64 9.12
C GLY A 190 -20.59 0.90 8.81
N PHE A 191 -20.27 1.89 7.95
CA PHE A 191 -18.90 2.19 7.55
C PHE A 191 -18.11 2.75 8.72
N LYS A 192 -18.72 3.65 9.49
CA LYS A 192 -18.08 4.26 10.67
C LYS A 192 -17.71 3.20 11.71
N GLU A 193 -18.64 2.31 12.04
CA GLU A 193 -18.41 1.26 13.02
C GLU A 193 -17.29 0.29 12.57
N ARG A 194 -17.26 -0.08 11.28
CA ARG A 194 -16.20 -0.94 10.74
C ARG A 194 -14.84 -0.26 10.68
N ALA A 195 -14.80 1.02 10.29
CA ALA A 195 -13.59 1.82 10.31
C ALA A 195 -13.01 1.90 11.73
N GLU A 196 -13.85 2.15 12.74
CA GLU A 196 -13.46 2.11 14.16
C GLU A 196 -12.93 0.73 14.56
N GLN A 197 -13.63 -0.36 14.23
CA GLN A 197 -13.19 -1.73 14.54
C GLN A 197 -11.82 -2.09 13.94
N VAL A 198 -11.54 -1.67 12.71
CA VAL A 198 -10.24 -1.90 12.08
C VAL A 198 -9.18 -0.98 12.69
N SER A 199 -9.51 0.28 12.96
CA SER A 199 -8.62 1.24 13.64
C SER A 199 -8.16 0.70 14.99
N ASP A 200 -9.07 0.14 15.78
CA ASP A 200 -8.77 -0.52 17.06
C ASP A 200 -7.95 -1.80 16.87
N ALA A 201 -8.25 -2.59 15.84
CA ALA A 201 -7.47 -3.78 15.51
C ALA A 201 -6.01 -3.46 15.18
N LEU A 202 -5.75 -2.39 14.43
CA LEU A 202 -4.40 -1.94 14.07
C LEU A 202 -3.60 -1.43 15.27
N ARG A 203 -4.26 -1.02 16.35
CA ARG A 203 -3.63 -0.69 17.64
C ARG A 203 -3.50 -1.89 18.58
N SER A 204 -4.07 -3.03 18.22
CA SER A 204 -4.02 -4.24 19.03
C SER A 204 -2.63 -4.90 18.95
N PRO A 205 -2.23 -5.69 19.95
CA PRO A 205 -0.96 -6.41 19.93
C PRO A 205 -0.89 -7.53 18.87
N GLU A 206 -2.00 -7.83 18.19
CA GLU A 206 -2.05 -8.81 17.09
C GLU A 206 -1.48 -8.25 15.78
N VAL A 207 -1.31 -6.92 15.68
CA VAL A 207 -0.83 -6.23 14.48
C VAL A 207 0.57 -5.66 14.72
N ALA A 208 1.43 -5.86 13.73
CA ALA A 208 2.78 -5.32 13.70
C ALA A 208 2.99 -4.53 12.40
N PHE A 209 3.52 -3.32 12.51
CA PHE A 209 3.92 -2.51 11.37
C PHE A 209 5.41 -2.70 11.08
N VAL A 210 5.72 -2.97 9.81
CA VAL A 210 7.10 -3.07 9.31
C VAL A 210 7.29 -1.99 8.26
N LEU A 211 8.18 -1.04 8.53
CA LEU A 211 8.49 0.03 7.59
C LEU A 211 9.59 -0.41 6.65
N VAL A 212 9.49 -0.05 5.37
CA VAL A 212 10.54 -0.32 4.38
C VAL A 212 11.05 1.01 3.85
N THR A 213 12.36 1.19 3.85
CA THR A 213 13.03 2.38 3.31
C THR A 213 14.27 2.00 2.51
N SER A 214 14.91 2.98 1.88
CA SER A 214 16.23 2.82 1.24
C SER A 214 17.26 3.64 2.02
N PRO A 215 18.57 3.43 1.84
CA PRO A 215 19.60 4.26 2.48
C PRO A 215 19.64 5.71 1.96
N ASN A 216 18.75 6.08 1.03
CA ASN A 216 18.63 7.46 0.57
C ASN A 216 18.22 8.39 1.74
N PRO A 217 18.93 9.50 1.98
CA PRO A 217 18.64 10.41 3.09
C PRO A 217 17.18 10.90 3.16
N LEU A 218 16.55 11.18 2.01
CA LEU A 218 15.15 11.62 1.98
C LEU A 218 14.20 10.48 2.39
N ALA A 219 14.44 9.26 1.92
CA ALA A 219 13.64 8.10 2.28
C ALA A 219 13.80 7.72 3.77
N ILE A 220 14.99 7.92 4.33
CA ILE A 220 15.26 7.73 5.76
C ILE A 220 14.48 8.76 6.59
N GLU A 221 14.46 10.03 6.19
CA GLU A 221 13.68 11.06 6.87
C GLU A 221 12.18 10.80 6.80
N GLU A 222 11.66 10.33 5.66
CA GLU A 222 10.27 9.91 5.50
C GLU A 222 9.93 8.71 6.39
N ALA A 223 10.78 7.69 6.42
CA ALA A 223 10.58 6.50 7.25
C ALA A 223 10.60 6.84 8.75
N ARG A 224 11.48 7.75 9.17
CA ARG A 224 11.47 8.28 10.54
C ARG A 224 10.18 9.03 10.83
N PHE A 225 9.78 9.97 10.00
CA PHE A 225 8.55 10.74 10.20
C PHE A 225 7.34 9.81 10.33
N PHE A 226 7.26 8.78 9.48
CA PHE A 226 6.19 7.80 9.52
C PHE A 226 6.24 6.92 10.78
N SER A 227 7.44 6.53 11.21
CA SER A 227 7.66 5.87 12.49
C SER A 227 7.10 6.67 13.68
N ASP A 228 7.44 7.96 13.77
CA ASP A 228 6.98 8.84 14.84
C ASP A 228 5.44 8.91 14.86
N LYS A 229 4.83 8.96 13.68
CA LYS A 229 3.37 8.98 13.53
C LYS A 229 2.69 7.68 13.95
N LEU A 230 3.27 6.51 13.66
CA LEU A 230 2.74 5.24 14.16
C LEU A 230 2.76 5.21 15.69
N GLN A 231 3.84 5.70 16.30
CA GLN A 231 3.94 5.78 17.76
C GLN A 231 2.90 6.76 18.34
N GLU A 232 2.73 7.95 17.75
CA GLU A 232 1.68 8.90 18.12
C GLU A 232 0.27 8.31 18.01
N ALA A 233 0.04 7.44 17.01
CA ALA A 233 -1.24 6.78 16.76
C ALA A 233 -1.50 5.54 17.66
N GLY A 234 -0.54 5.18 18.52
CA GLY A 234 -0.62 3.99 19.38
C GLY A 234 -0.49 2.67 18.62
N MET A 235 0.18 2.68 17.47
CA MET A 235 0.39 1.51 16.61
C MET A 235 1.79 0.93 16.80
N LYS A 236 1.88 -0.39 16.96
CA LYS A 236 3.16 -1.07 17.22
C LYS A 236 3.97 -1.18 15.94
N ARG A 237 4.99 -0.33 15.80
CA ARG A 237 6.07 -0.50 14.81
C ARG A 237 7.06 -1.55 15.34
N GLU A 238 7.11 -2.71 14.69
CA GLU A 238 7.99 -3.82 15.07
C GLU A 238 9.40 -3.63 14.51
N ALA A 239 9.49 -3.22 13.24
CA ALA A 239 10.76 -3.15 12.54
C ALA A 239 10.81 -2.05 11.48
N ILE A 240 12.04 -1.61 11.16
CA ILE A 240 12.36 -0.85 9.95
C ILE A 240 13.37 -1.66 9.13
N ILE A 241 13.01 -1.92 7.88
CA ILE A 241 13.87 -2.55 6.88
C ILE A 241 14.53 -1.45 6.05
N ILE A 242 15.85 -1.39 6.07
CA ILE A 242 16.64 -0.55 5.16
C ILE A 242 17.04 -1.45 3.98
N ASN A 243 16.36 -1.28 2.86
CA ASN A 243 16.53 -2.07 1.65
C ASN A 243 17.56 -1.44 0.70
N GLN A 244 18.21 -2.27 -0.12
CA GLN A 244 19.22 -1.87 -1.09
C GLN A 244 20.47 -1.22 -0.46
N VAL A 245 20.93 -1.76 0.67
CA VAL A 245 22.15 -1.30 1.34
C VAL A 245 23.40 -1.81 0.61
N HIS A 246 24.34 -0.92 0.29
CA HIS A 246 25.63 -1.35 -0.24
C HIS A 246 26.52 -1.86 0.89
N THR A 247 26.98 -3.10 0.79
CA THR A 247 27.88 -3.68 1.78
C THR A 247 29.33 -3.27 1.53
N LEU A 248 30.09 -3.01 2.59
CA LEU A 248 31.48 -2.60 2.47
C LEU A 248 32.34 -3.75 1.92
N ILE A 249 32.74 -3.65 0.65
CA ILE A 249 33.65 -4.61 0.00
C ILE A 249 35.09 -4.32 0.44
N PRO A 250 35.85 -5.31 0.96
CA PRO A 250 37.25 -5.13 1.35
C PRO A 250 38.15 -4.73 0.16
N GLU A 251 39.19 -3.95 0.42
CA GLU A 251 40.20 -3.63 -0.60
C GLU A 251 41.14 -4.83 -0.83
N PRO A 252 41.57 -5.06 -2.09
CA PRO A 252 42.57 -6.08 -2.37
C PRO A 252 43.86 -5.81 -1.60
N SER A 253 44.41 -6.84 -0.97
CA SER A 253 45.68 -6.76 -0.25
C SER A 253 46.92 -6.95 -1.14
N ILE A 254 46.72 -7.12 -2.46
CA ILE A 254 47.76 -7.45 -3.44
C ILE A 254 48.03 -6.27 -4.39
N SER A 255 49.23 -6.21 -4.98
CA SER A 255 49.61 -5.14 -5.90
C SER A 255 48.78 -5.15 -7.19
N CYS A 256 48.71 -4.02 -7.89
CA CYS A 256 47.99 -3.94 -9.17
C CYS A 256 48.50 -4.98 -10.18
N GLU A 257 49.81 -5.24 -10.24
CA GLU A 257 50.38 -6.24 -11.13
C GLU A 257 49.88 -7.66 -10.80
N ALA A 258 49.80 -7.98 -9.50
CA ALA A 258 49.23 -9.24 -9.04
C ALA A 258 47.73 -9.34 -9.31
N GLN A 259 46.97 -8.23 -9.18
CA GLN A 259 45.55 -8.22 -9.55
C GLN A 259 45.34 -8.49 -11.04
N VAL A 260 46.17 -7.90 -11.92
CA VAL A 260 46.13 -8.18 -13.36
C VAL A 260 46.41 -9.65 -13.64
N ALA A 261 47.38 -10.25 -12.94
CA ALA A 261 47.69 -11.68 -13.07
C ALA A 261 46.50 -12.57 -12.66
N GLU A 262 45.84 -12.29 -11.53
CA GLU A 262 44.63 -12.99 -11.08
C GLU A 262 43.47 -12.81 -12.07
N LEU A 263 43.25 -11.59 -12.56
CA LEU A 263 42.21 -11.30 -13.54
C LEU A 263 42.41 -12.07 -14.85
N ASN A 264 43.66 -12.23 -15.32
CA ASN A 264 43.95 -13.04 -16.50
C ASN A 264 43.60 -14.52 -16.34
N MET A 265 43.48 -15.04 -15.11
CA MET A 265 43.09 -16.43 -14.87
C MET A 265 41.57 -16.66 -14.98
N VAL A 266 40.77 -15.62 -14.79
CA VAL A 266 39.30 -15.70 -14.74
C VAL A 266 38.59 -15.03 -15.91
N LEU A 267 39.22 -14.03 -16.53
CA LEU A 267 38.66 -13.32 -17.67
C LEU A 267 38.84 -14.12 -18.98
N PRO A 268 37.87 -14.05 -19.91
CA PRO A 268 38.06 -14.57 -21.27
C PRO A 268 39.28 -13.93 -21.96
N GLU A 269 39.99 -14.70 -22.79
CA GLU A 269 41.17 -14.22 -23.54
C GLU A 269 40.90 -12.99 -24.44
N SER A 270 39.63 -12.74 -24.79
CA SER A 270 39.21 -11.56 -25.54
C SER A 270 39.28 -10.24 -24.76
N LEU A 271 39.45 -10.30 -23.44
CA LEU A 271 39.47 -9.15 -22.54
C LEU A 271 40.88 -8.92 -21.98
N ASP A 272 41.38 -7.69 -22.13
CA ASP A 272 42.67 -7.30 -21.57
C ASP A 272 42.52 -6.91 -20.09
N ALA A 273 43.02 -7.76 -19.20
CA ALA A 273 43.00 -7.53 -17.75
C ALA A 273 43.71 -6.24 -17.34
N ALA A 274 44.78 -5.83 -18.03
CA ALA A 274 45.51 -4.61 -17.71
C ALA A 274 44.67 -3.35 -18.00
N ASN A 275 43.78 -3.42 -18.99
CA ASN A 275 42.83 -2.34 -19.30
C ASN A 275 41.61 -2.34 -18.37
N ILE A 276 41.22 -3.50 -17.84
CA ILE A 276 40.05 -3.65 -16.97
C ILE A 276 40.37 -3.31 -15.51
N GLN A 277 41.56 -3.65 -15.03
CA GLN A 277 41.94 -3.48 -13.62
C GLN A 277 41.76 -2.05 -13.09
N PRO A 278 42.12 -0.97 -13.83
CA PRO A 278 41.86 0.39 -13.37
C PRO A 278 40.36 0.69 -13.21
N ARG A 279 39.53 0.18 -14.13
CA ARG A 279 38.06 0.37 -14.08
C ARG A 279 37.43 -0.38 -12.91
N LEU A 280 37.89 -1.60 -12.63
CA LEU A 280 37.47 -2.34 -11.44
C LEU A 280 37.88 -1.64 -10.15
N SER A 281 39.08 -1.07 -10.12
CA SER A 281 39.55 -0.28 -8.97
C SER A 281 38.69 0.99 -8.75
N GLU A 282 38.28 1.66 -9.83
CA GLU A 282 37.37 2.80 -9.74
C GLU A 282 35.96 2.40 -9.30
N ALA A 283 35.43 1.30 -9.85
CA ALA A 283 34.14 0.74 -9.45
C ALA A 283 34.15 0.38 -7.96
N LEU A 284 35.17 -0.34 -7.48
CA LEU A 284 35.33 -0.68 -6.06
C LEU A 284 35.38 0.57 -5.17
N LYS A 285 36.10 1.62 -5.58
CA LYS A 285 36.13 2.90 -4.84
C LYS A 285 34.77 3.60 -4.82
N LEU A 286 33.94 3.44 -5.85
CA LEU A 286 32.58 3.97 -5.88
C LEU A 286 31.67 3.18 -4.95
N GLU A 287 31.65 1.84 -5.08
CA GLU A 287 30.88 0.93 -4.23
C GLU A 287 31.20 1.15 -2.74
N ARG A 288 32.48 1.26 -2.39
CA ARG A 288 32.91 1.55 -1.02
C ARG A 288 32.42 2.91 -0.53
N ARG A 289 32.33 3.93 -1.39
CA ARG A 289 31.80 5.24 -1.01
C ARG A 289 30.29 5.17 -0.73
N TRP A 290 29.54 4.43 -1.54
CA TRP A 290 28.12 4.18 -1.28
C TRP A 290 27.93 3.39 0.01
N ALA A 291 28.68 2.30 0.22
CA ALA A 291 28.59 1.52 1.45
C ALA A 291 28.86 2.33 2.74
N VAL A 292 29.82 3.26 2.70
CA VAL A 292 30.09 4.16 3.84
C VAL A 292 28.95 5.16 4.04
N ALA A 293 28.41 5.72 2.96
CA ALA A 293 27.28 6.65 3.04
C ALA A 293 26.02 5.94 3.58
N ASP A 294 25.67 4.79 3.03
CA ASP A 294 24.51 3.99 3.43
C ASP A 294 24.58 3.60 4.91
N ARG A 295 25.76 3.14 5.35
CA ARG A 295 26.00 2.82 6.76
C ARG A 295 25.83 4.04 7.67
N THR A 296 26.28 5.22 7.23
CA THR A 296 26.14 6.45 8.02
C THR A 296 24.66 6.82 8.21
N GLU A 297 23.85 6.71 7.16
CA GLU A 297 22.40 6.98 7.27
C GLU A 297 21.66 5.90 8.07
N ALA A 298 22.06 4.63 7.95
CA ALA A 298 21.51 3.54 8.77
C ALA A 298 21.81 3.72 10.27
N GLU A 299 23.06 4.05 10.61
CA GLU A 299 23.48 4.37 11.99
C GLU A 299 22.71 5.59 12.53
N ARG A 300 22.55 6.64 11.72
CA ARG A 300 21.76 7.83 12.07
C ARG A 300 20.29 7.50 12.34
N LEU A 301 19.67 6.65 11.53
CA LEU A 301 18.29 6.21 11.75
C LEU A 301 18.18 5.42 13.07
N ASN A 302 19.11 4.49 13.32
CA ASN A 302 19.16 3.69 14.55
C ASN A 302 19.25 4.55 15.81
N GLU A 303 20.10 5.58 15.80
CA GLU A 303 20.21 6.52 16.92
C GLU A 303 18.92 7.32 17.18
N GLN A 304 18.18 7.67 16.13
CA GLN A 304 16.95 8.48 16.24
C GLN A 304 15.73 7.67 16.66
N VAL A 305 15.67 6.40 16.26
CA VAL A 305 14.53 5.51 16.44
C VAL A 305 14.52 4.82 17.81
N GLY A 306 15.69 4.66 18.43
CA GLY A 306 15.86 4.04 19.74
C GLY A 306 15.83 2.50 19.70
N SER A 307 16.15 1.88 20.83
CA SER A 307 16.41 0.44 20.94
C SER A 307 15.19 -0.47 20.95
N GLU A 308 13.97 0.09 20.95
CA GLU A 308 12.72 -0.69 20.99
C GLU A 308 12.30 -1.22 19.61
N THR A 309 12.95 -0.77 18.54
CA THR A 309 12.60 -1.16 17.17
C THR A 309 13.76 -1.85 16.49
N HIS A 310 13.45 -2.98 15.84
CA HIS A 310 14.43 -3.77 15.12
C HIS A 310 14.74 -3.10 13.78
N ILE A 311 16.02 -2.80 13.52
CA ILE A 311 16.48 -2.36 12.21
C ILE A 311 17.11 -3.56 11.50
N VAL A 312 16.65 -3.81 10.28
CA VAL A 312 17.15 -4.90 9.44
C VAL A 312 17.66 -4.31 8.13
N GLU A 313 18.92 -4.58 7.80
CA GLU A 313 19.53 -4.16 6.54
C GLU A 313 19.43 -5.29 5.51
N VAL A 314 18.86 -4.99 4.34
CA VAL A 314 18.82 -5.89 3.20
C VAL A 314 19.76 -5.34 2.12
N PRO A 315 20.76 -6.10 1.69
CA PRO A 315 21.75 -5.58 0.77
C PRO A 315 21.17 -5.35 -0.63
N ALA A 316 21.77 -4.43 -1.37
CA ALA A 316 21.53 -4.30 -2.80
C ALA A 316 21.95 -5.60 -3.50
N PHE A 317 21.03 -6.20 -4.24
CA PHE A 317 21.33 -7.36 -5.08
C PHE A 317 21.83 -6.92 -6.45
N ASP A 318 22.66 -7.78 -7.02
CA ASP A 318 23.20 -7.71 -8.38
C ASP A 318 22.15 -8.00 -9.46
N GLU A 319 21.06 -8.68 -9.08
CA GLU A 319 19.95 -9.05 -9.94
C GLU A 319 18.62 -8.57 -9.38
N ASP A 320 17.66 -8.32 -10.28
CA ASP A 320 16.30 -7.95 -9.92
C ASP A 320 15.58 -9.09 -9.17
N VAL A 321 14.79 -8.76 -8.15
CA VAL A 321 13.94 -9.75 -7.45
C VAL A 321 12.70 -10.05 -8.28
N HIS A 322 12.76 -11.11 -9.11
CA HIS A 322 11.70 -11.47 -10.06
C HIS A 322 11.28 -12.95 -10.02
N ASP A 323 11.83 -13.73 -9.10
CA ASP A 323 11.44 -15.13 -8.89
C ASP A 323 11.39 -15.48 -7.40
N LEU A 324 10.86 -16.67 -7.11
CA LEU A 324 10.69 -17.15 -5.75
C LEU A 324 12.04 -17.40 -5.05
N ALA A 325 13.09 -17.75 -5.79
CA ALA A 325 14.43 -17.92 -5.21
C ALA A 325 15.02 -16.58 -4.74
N ALA A 326 14.86 -15.52 -5.53
CA ALA A 326 15.24 -14.17 -5.14
C ALA A 326 14.40 -13.65 -3.97
N LEU A 327 13.09 -13.93 -3.93
CA LEU A 327 12.25 -13.62 -2.76
C LEU A 327 12.73 -14.37 -1.50
N ALA A 328 13.13 -15.64 -1.64
CA ALA A 328 13.70 -16.40 -0.52
C ALA A 328 15.05 -15.84 -0.07
N ARG A 329 15.88 -15.32 -0.99
CA ARG A 329 17.10 -14.57 -0.63
C ARG A 329 16.76 -13.34 0.20
N VAL A 330 15.80 -12.50 -0.21
CA VAL A 330 15.33 -11.36 0.61
C VAL A 330 14.86 -11.85 1.98
N ALA A 331 14.00 -12.86 2.02
CA ALA A 331 13.45 -13.40 3.26
C ALA A 331 14.54 -13.92 4.21
N SER A 332 15.66 -14.43 3.69
CA SER A 332 16.79 -14.86 4.53
C SER A 332 17.39 -13.69 5.32
N TYR A 333 17.52 -12.49 4.75
CA TYR A 333 17.96 -11.31 5.49
C TYR A 333 16.93 -10.84 6.51
N LEU A 334 15.64 -10.92 6.18
CA LEU A 334 14.55 -10.51 7.08
C LEU A 334 14.38 -11.42 8.29
N THR A 335 14.78 -12.68 8.17
CA THR A 335 14.60 -13.71 9.22
C THR A 335 15.89 -14.05 9.97
N MET A 336 17.06 -13.60 9.47
CA MET A 336 18.36 -13.80 10.12
C MET A 336 18.67 -12.79 11.23
N ALA A 337 17.79 -11.82 11.50
CA ALA A 337 17.93 -10.90 12.62
C ALA A 337 17.73 -11.66 13.96
N ASN A 338 18.85 -12.01 14.60
CA ASN A 338 18.94 -12.42 16.01
C ASN A 338 19.45 -11.27 16.85
#